data_AF-A0A7V3ENE0-F1
#
_entry.id   AF-A0A7V3ENE0-F1
#
_cell.length_a   1.000
_cell.length_b   1.000
_cell.length_c   1.000
_cell.angle_alpha   90.00
_cell.angle_beta   90.00
_cell.angle_gamma   90.00
#
_symmetry.space_group_name_H-M   'P 1'
#
loop_
_entity.id
_entity.type
_entity.pdbx_description
1 polymer ?
#
loop_
_entity_poly.entity_id
_entity_poly.type
_entity_poly.pdbx_seq_one_letter_code
_entity_poly.pdbx_strand_id
1 'polypeptide(L)'
;MARYLVLASLCLLTTGLAGVSGAEVGEPPYDFPYRNGLYGTVAGTLVLDRAKIEVPGLRPLKLTVPGMQKQLSALGVVQKAQAPVVLCLQGIGGKADTNSGKIWMKWFAEAGFHVLAFDSTFAPTFVSASRHGVSGNMRMEASLSVEALNAFLQLPELQGKVGSIGVVGMSYGAIQSLTIGRLAKEGRVPFRISAIQAYSPPVNMATTGGIIDKWYSEDRWNYKLSQMAAEFLKHKPVERDEEIPFSDSLLRAVIAALFRISLAETIERNDSVYRLKLLPEENRLDYAETWGFQKFMGSMVIPYWAPRLKLADPVELIRSLDLETLMRDQAPTTEVIEAVDDPFNDPAELAALRQQRFPCRLTVLPCGGHLGYIMHPWIRHHLLRLFEVVAAPEPTVVKAAPDVRPVLKPKVPQVAAAATGAEERHSAVALFAGAFRCGDKALVEQALEEAARHPDYLFGTIGWPDLVAEIASRSGAEIQPLLIGYLARNVRRLNPADLGRIAKHLPGIDLATYLGELRIDAWNTQASGVEDATRALAEAVQAGDFATARAYARLIEKKGRLKLLAAVATVLDTEDRELSEAALAAFKAHAEALEAVVDSPLRCLVWWRVSGREKLDELLRNEP
;
A
#
# COMPACT_ATOMS: atom_id res chain seq x y z
N MET A 1 9.83 79.78 -32.89
CA MET A 1 10.13 79.34 -31.51
C MET A 1 10.72 77.95 -31.62
N ALA A 2 12.04 77.86 -31.73
CA ALA A 2 12.92 77.66 -30.58
C ALA A 2 12.77 76.22 -30.05
N ARG A 3 13.80 75.40 -29.87
CA ARG A 3 15.26 75.58 -29.94
C ARG A 3 15.82 74.23 -29.43
N TYR A 4 16.91 73.74 -30.05
CA TYR A 4 17.93 72.86 -29.45
C TYR A 4 17.54 71.40 -29.09
N LEU A 5 18.34 70.34 -29.30
CA LEU A 5 19.72 70.08 -29.75
C LEU A 5 19.74 68.55 -30.03
N VAL A 6 20.04 68.07 -31.25
CA VAL A 6 21.36 67.60 -31.73
C VAL A 6 21.68 66.11 -31.44
N LEU A 7 21.96 65.41 -32.55
CA LEU A 7 22.88 64.30 -32.80
C LEU A 7 23.07 63.19 -31.74
N ALA A 8 22.85 61.93 -32.14
CA ALA A 8 23.90 61.04 -32.65
C ALA A 8 23.50 59.57 -32.50
N SER A 9 23.70 58.81 -33.58
CA SER A 9 23.65 57.36 -33.60
C SER A 9 24.86 56.73 -32.88
N LEU A 10 24.68 55.48 -32.46
CA LEU A 10 25.66 54.42 -32.15
C LEU A 10 26.23 54.25 -30.73
N CYS A 11 26.16 52.97 -30.32
CA CYS A 11 27.00 52.24 -29.35
C CYS A 11 26.81 52.52 -27.86
N LEU A 12 26.22 51.57 -27.14
CA LEU A 12 26.98 50.67 -26.25
C LEU A 12 26.09 49.59 -25.62
N LEU A 13 26.58 48.35 -25.71
CA LEU A 13 26.20 47.22 -24.89
C LEU A 13 26.29 47.56 -23.41
N THR A 14 25.23 47.31 -22.64
CA THR A 14 25.32 46.84 -21.25
C THR A 14 24.12 45.95 -20.91
N THR A 15 24.43 44.67 -20.72
CA THR A 15 23.84 43.73 -19.75
C THR A 15 22.55 44.19 -19.04
N GLY A 16 21.41 43.66 -19.45
CA GLY A 16 20.16 43.70 -18.68
C GLY A 16 19.51 42.32 -18.75
N LEU A 17 19.53 41.61 -17.62
CA LEU A 17 18.77 40.39 -17.38
C LEU A 17 17.31 40.62 -17.80
N ALA A 18 16.89 40.01 -18.90
CA ALA A 18 15.47 39.89 -19.23
C ALA A 18 14.87 38.87 -18.25
N GLY A 19 14.42 39.38 -17.10
CA GLY A 19 13.49 38.68 -16.24
C GLY A 19 12.24 38.37 -17.06
N VAL A 20 12.04 37.10 -17.38
CA VAL A 20 10.74 36.61 -17.81
C VAL A 20 9.83 36.75 -16.59
N SER A 21 9.01 37.80 -16.57
CA SER A 21 7.87 37.89 -15.67
C SER A 21 6.86 36.83 -16.10
N GLY A 22 7.05 35.60 -15.63
CA GLY A 22 6.00 34.61 -15.64
C GLY A 22 4.89 35.11 -14.72
N ALA A 23 3.68 35.31 -15.24
CA ALA A 23 2.50 35.29 -14.38
C ALA A 23 2.59 34.02 -13.53
N GLU A 24 2.51 34.16 -12.19
CA GLU A 24 2.41 33.02 -11.29
C GLU A 24 1.15 32.23 -11.64
N VAL A 25 1.29 31.23 -12.51
CA VAL A 25 0.29 30.20 -12.69
C VAL A 25 0.30 29.41 -11.39
N GLY A 26 -0.73 29.63 -10.56
CA GLY A 26 -0.88 28.94 -9.28
C GLY A 26 -0.76 27.43 -9.43
N GLU A 27 -0.32 26.76 -8.36
CA GLU A 27 -0.23 25.30 -8.30
C GLU A 27 -1.58 24.66 -8.73
N PRO A 28 -1.59 23.76 -9.73
CA PRO A 28 -2.81 23.07 -10.11
C PRO A 28 -3.39 22.30 -8.92
N PRO A 29 -4.73 22.19 -8.79
CA PRO A 29 -5.32 21.31 -7.78
C PRO A 29 -4.81 19.87 -7.96
N TYR A 30 -4.61 19.14 -6.85
CA TYR A 30 -4.42 17.71 -6.89
C TYR A 30 -5.78 17.01 -6.88
N ASP A 31 -6.28 16.68 -8.06
CA ASP A 31 -7.60 16.10 -8.28
C ASP A 31 -7.49 14.75 -9.00
N PHE A 32 -6.69 13.83 -8.45
CA PHE A 32 -6.60 12.47 -8.98
C PHE A 32 -7.96 11.74 -8.87
N PRO A 33 -8.42 11.05 -9.93
CA PRO A 33 -9.81 10.59 -10.02
C PRO A 33 -10.09 9.24 -9.33
N TYR A 34 -9.05 8.48 -8.94
CA TYR A 34 -9.21 7.12 -8.42
C TYR A 34 -8.84 7.04 -6.94
N ARG A 35 -9.66 6.31 -6.17
CA ARG A 35 -9.39 5.97 -4.75
C ARG A 35 -8.92 4.54 -4.55
N ASN A 36 -9.08 3.68 -5.56
CA ASN A 36 -8.50 2.34 -5.56
C ASN A 36 -7.07 2.42 -6.12
N GLY A 37 -6.07 2.27 -5.26
CA GLY A 37 -4.66 2.38 -5.64
C GLY A 37 -4.18 1.32 -6.64
N LEU A 38 -4.73 0.10 -6.61
CA LEU A 38 -4.46 -0.92 -7.64
C LEU A 38 -4.95 -0.45 -9.00
N TYR A 39 -6.17 0.07 -9.05
CA TYR A 39 -6.72 0.60 -10.29
C TYR A 39 -5.97 1.85 -10.77
N GLY A 40 -5.65 2.79 -9.87
CA GLY A 40 -4.88 3.99 -10.21
C GLY A 40 -3.53 3.64 -10.86
N THR A 41 -2.84 2.63 -10.33
CA THR A 41 -1.60 2.08 -10.89
C THR A 41 -1.79 1.59 -12.34
N VAL A 42 -2.82 0.75 -12.58
CA VAL A 42 -3.11 0.21 -13.91
C VAL A 42 -3.59 1.30 -14.87
N ALA A 43 -4.51 2.16 -14.43
CA ALA A 43 -5.08 3.25 -15.21
C ALA A 43 -4.01 4.22 -15.68
N GLY A 44 -3.07 4.63 -14.81
CA GLY A 44 -1.95 5.49 -15.20
C GLY A 44 -1.09 4.89 -16.31
N THR A 45 -0.84 3.58 -16.25
CA THR A 45 -0.13 2.85 -17.31
C THR A 45 -0.91 2.86 -18.63
N LEU A 46 -2.23 2.58 -18.57
CA LEU A 46 -3.09 2.60 -19.77
C LEU A 46 -3.20 3.98 -20.43
N VAL A 47 -3.23 5.05 -19.62
CA VAL A 47 -3.18 6.43 -20.13
C VAL A 47 -1.87 6.66 -20.87
N LEU A 48 -0.74 6.26 -20.28
CA LEU A 48 0.58 6.40 -20.90
C LEU A 48 0.70 5.60 -22.20
N ASP A 49 0.27 4.34 -22.22
CA ASP A 49 0.38 3.47 -23.40
C ASP A 49 -0.38 4.01 -24.61
N ARG A 50 -1.44 4.80 -24.37
CA ARG A 50 -2.24 5.44 -25.43
C ARG A 50 -1.82 6.86 -25.75
N ALA A 51 -1.00 7.49 -24.91
CA ALA A 51 -0.54 8.84 -25.14
C ALA A 51 0.40 8.90 -26.34
N LYS A 52 0.26 9.94 -27.16
CA LYS A 52 1.26 10.25 -28.19
C LYS A 52 2.32 11.16 -27.59
N ILE A 53 3.45 10.59 -27.20
CA ILE A 53 4.53 11.34 -26.53
C ILE A 53 5.69 11.57 -27.49
N GLU A 54 5.77 12.80 -27.98
CA GLU A 54 6.91 13.31 -28.75
C GLU A 54 7.72 14.27 -27.86
N VAL A 55 9.03 14.02 -27.79
CA VAL A 55 9.99 14.80 -27.00
C VAL A 55 10.79 15.70 -27.93
N PRO A 56 10.68 17.05 -27.80
CA PRO A 56 11.42 17.97 -28.65
C PRO A 56 12.93 17.80 -28.54
N GLY A 57 13.64 17.73 -29.67
CA GLY A 57 15.10 17.64 -29.70
C GLY A 57 15.69 16.33 -29.18
N LEU A 58 14.86 15.31 -28.93
CA LEU A 58 15.31 14.00 -28.47
C LEU A 58 16.13 13.31 -29.55
N ARG A 59 17.30 12.80 -29.17
CA ARG A 59 18.14 11.98 -30.03
C ARG A 59 18.72 10.79 -29.28
N PRO A 60 19.00 9.67 -29.98
CA PRO A 60 19.77 8.58 -29.41
C PRO A 60 21.22 9.01 -29.18
N LEU A 61 21.81 8.51 -28.09
CA LEU A 61 23.19 8.72 -27.69
C LEU A 61 23.87 7.37 -27.44
N LYS A 62 25.17 7.32 -27.75
CA LYS A 62 26.06 6.21 -27.40
C LYS A 62 27.15 6.74 -26.51
N LEU A 63 27.02 6.49 -25.21
CA LEU A 63 27.94 7.03 -24.20
C LEU A 63 29.01 6.00 -23.88
N THR A 64 30.27 6.41 -23.97
CA THR A 64 31.39 5.63 -23.42
C THR A 64 31.46 5.92 -21.92
N VAL A 65 30.94 5.01 -21.12
CA VAL A 65 30.84 5.19 -19.66
C VAL A 65 31.98 4.43 -18.97
N PRO A 66 32.81 5.09 -18.15
CA PRO A 66 33.83 4.42 -17.37
C PRO A 66 33.27 3.24 -16.56
N GLY A 67 33.97 2.11 -16.60
CA GLY A 67 33.55 0.88 -15.91
C GLY A 67 32.53 0.02 -16.67
N MET A 68 31.96 0.50 -17.79
CA MET A 68 31.11 -0.32 -18.65
C MET A 68 31.91 -1.02 -19.75
N GLN A 69 31.50 -2.24 -20.11
CA GLN A 69 32.16 -3.04 -21.14
C GLN A 69 31.73 -2.67 -22.58
N LYS A 70 30.55 -2.06 -22.72
CA LYS A 70 30.02 -1.57 -24.00
C LYS A 70 29.53 -0.14 -23.83
N GLN A 71 29.41 0.57 -24.95
CA GLN A 71 28.76 1.87 -24.95
C GLN A 71 27.31 1.75 -24.47
N LEU A 72 26.93 2.62 -23.54
CA LEU A 72 25.57 2.72 -23.05
C LEU A 72 24.68 3.36 -24.12
N SER A 73 23.56 2.71 -24.42
CA SER A 73 22.52 3.32 -25.25
C SER A 73 21.67 4.21 -24.35
N ALA A 74 21.63 5.50 -24.68
CA ALA A 74 20.89 6.50 -23.93
C ALA A 74 20.05 7.34 -24.90
N LEU A 75 19.12 8.10 -24.35
CA LEU A 75 18.38 9.14 -25.02
C LEU A 75 18.72 10.47 -24.36
N GLY A 76 18.85 11.53 -25.16
CA GLY A 76 19.06 12.84 -24.58
C GLY A 76 18.60 13.99 -25.44
N VAL A 77 18.46 15.14 -24.79
CA VAL A 77 18.14 16.44 -25.38
C VAL A 77 19.25 17.39 -24.96
N VAL A 78 19.86 18.06 -25.94
CA VAL A 78 20.88 19.08 -25.70
C VAL A 78 20.36 20.42 -26.23
N GLN A 79 20.18 21.37 -25.32
CA GLN A 79 19.70 22.72 -25.60
C GLN A 79 20.80 23.57 -26.23
N LYS A 80 20.39 24.55 -27.04
CA LYS A 80 21.35 25.43 -27.74
C LYS A 80 22.09 26.36 -26.77
N ALA A 81 21.37 26.88 -25.77
CA ALA A 81 21.88 27.80 -24.75
C ALA A 81 22.30 27.06 -23.47
N GLN A 82 22.92 27.78 -22.54
CA GLN A 82 23.19 27.26 -21.21
C GLN A 82 21.87 26.94 -20.50
N ALA A 83 21.77 25.73 -19.94
CA ALA A 83 20.56 25.22 -19.31
C ALA A 83 20.89 24.22 -18.19
N PRO A 84 19.98 24.00 -17.23
CA PRO A 84 20.13 22.91 -16.28
C PRO A 84 20.06 21.53 -16.98
N VAL A 85 20.68 20.53 -16.35
CA VAL A 85 20.68 19.13 -16.79
C VAL A 85 19.83 18.31 -15.83
N VAL A 86 18.97 17.44 -16.35
CA VAL A 86 18.21 16.47 -15.56
C VAL A 86 18.46 15.05 -16.05
N LEU A 87 18.88 14.19 -15.13
CA LEU A 87 18.90 12.74 -15.31
C LEU A 87 17.54 12.16 -14.92
N CYS A 88 16.87 11.49 -15.86
CA CYS A 88 15.59 10.81 -15.67
C CYS A 88 15.79 9.29 -15.53
N LEU A 89 15.68 8.78 -14.30
CA LEU A 89 15.86 7.36 -13.97
C LEU A 89 14.53 6.59 -13.98
N GLN A 90 14.56 5.45 -14.67
CA GLN A 90 13.38 4.61 -14.94
C GLN A 90 13.06 3.67 -13.78
N GLY A 91 11.81 3.21 -13.72
CA GLY A 91 11.36 2.17 -12.78
C GLY A 91 12.00 0.81 -13.07
N ILE A 92 11.62 -0.21 -12.30
CA ILE A 92 12.20 -1.56 -12.44
C ILE A 92 11.89 -2.12 -13.84
N GLY A 93 12.92 -2.58 -14.56
CA GLY A 93 12.78 -3.09 -15.93
C GLY A 93 12.39 -2.04 -16.99
N GLY A 94 12.16 -0.79 -16.60
CA GLY A 94 11.68 0.29 -17.48
C GLY A 94 12.67 0.64 -18.60
N LYS A 95 12.11 1.02 -19.76
CA LYS A 95 12.86 1.44 -20.94
C LYS A 95 12.77 2.95 -21.12
N ALA A 96 13.85 3.59 -21.55
CA ALA A 96 13.83 5.05 -21.74
C ALA A 96 12.99 5.48 -22.96
N ASP A 97 12.83 4.60 -23.95
CA ASP A 97 12.16 4.90 -25.22
C ASP A 97 10.65 4.61 -25.24
N THR A 98 10.07 4.12 -24.13
CA THR A 98 8.62 3.98 -23.96
C THR A 98 7.96 5.31 -23.60
N ASN A 99 6.63 5.37 -23.65
CA ASN A 99 5.87 6.54 -23.24
C ASN A 99 6.12 6.91 -21.76
N SER A 100 6.17 5.92 -20.88
CA SER A 100 6.52 6.11 -19.46
C SER A 100 7.91 6.74 -19.28
N GLY A 101 8.92 6.30 -20.05
CA GLY A 101 10.24 6.92 -19.99
C GLY A 101 10.30 8.32 -20.62
N LYS A 102 9.49 8.58 -21.65
CA LYS A 102 9.48 9.82 -22.41
C LYS A 102 8.69 10.97 -21.78
N ILE A 103 7.67 10.70 -20.95
CA ILE A 103 6.78 11.76 -20.48
C ILE A 103 7.52 12.87 -19.70
N TRP A 104 8.42 12.51 -18.78
CA TRP A 104 9.20 13.51 -18.05
C TRP A 104 10.28 14.15 -18.91
N MET A 105 10.89 13.39 -19.81
CA MET A 105 11.83 13.95 -20.79
C MET A 105 11.16 15.03 -21.64
N LYS A 106 9.92 14.80 -22.08
CA LYS A 106 9.11 15.78 -22.82
C LYS A 106 8.95 17.06 -22.03
N TRP A 107 8.49 16.99 -20.78
CA TRP A 107 8.24 18.18 -19.98
C TRP A 107 9.51 18.98 -19.69
N PHE A 108 10.62 18.31 -19.33
CA PHE A 108 11.89 18.99 -19.13
C PHE A 108 12.45 19.59 -20.43
N ALA A 109 12.36 18.88 -21.55
CA ALA A 109 12.81 19.37 -22.85
C ALA A 109 12.00 20.61 -23.31
N GLU A 110 10.68 20.59 -23.13
CA GLU A 110 9.79 21.72 -23.41
C GLU A 110 10.07 22.92 -22.50
N ALA A 111 10.49 22.66 -21.25
CA ALA A 111 10.91 23.70 -20.31
C ALA A 111 12.36 24.19 -20.52
N GLY A 112 13.05 23.70 -21.55
CA GLY A 112 14.39 24.19 -21.92
C GLY A 112 15.54 23.56 -21.12
N PHE A 113 15.38 22.35 -20.60
CA PHE A 113 16.43 21.62 -19.88
C PHE A 113 17.20 20.72 -20.84
N HIS A 114 18.48 20.48 -20.54
CA HIS A 114 19.18 19.31 -21.06
C HIS A 114 18.65 18.07 -20.35
N VAL A 115 18.46 16.99 -21.09
CA VAL A 115 17.86 15.76 -20.56
C VAL A 115 18.73 14.57 -20.90
N LEU A 116 18.91 13.67 -19.94
CA LEU A 116 19.51 12.35 -20.13
C LEU A 116 18.59 11.28 -19.55
N ALA A 117 18.35 10.22 -20.30
CA ALA A 117 17.72 9.00 -19.80
C ALA A 117 18.37 7.77 -20.45
N PHE A 118 18.31 6.64 -19.77
CA PHE A 118 18.70 5.34 -20.28
C PHE A 118 17.81 4.27 -19.64
N ASP A 119 17.81 3.06 -20.21
CA ASP A 119 17.06 1.94 -19.66
C ASP A 119 17.41 1.72 -18.18
N SER A 120 16.44 1.28 -17.39
CA SER A 120 16.61 0.91 -15.99
C SER A 120 17.88 0.09 -15.78
N THR A 121 18.62 0.37 -14.72
CA THR A 121 19.84 -0.40 -14.41
C THR A 121 19.55 -1.87 -14.10
N PHE A 122 18.30 -2.17 -13.77
CA PHE A 122 17.78 -3.51 -13.59
C PHE A 122 17.45 -4.23 -14.91
N ALA A 123 17.35 -3.51 -16.03
CA ALA A 123 16.93 -4.08 -17.30
C ALA A 123 18.04 -4.94 -17.94
N PRO A 124 17.68 -6.03 -18.66
CA PRO A 124 18.64 -6.90 -19.33
C PRO A 124 19.62 -6.18 -20.28
N THR A 125 19.15 -5.12 -20.94
CA THR A 125 19.96 -4.28 -21.85
C THR A 125 21.08 -3.55 -21.11
N PHE A 126 20.78 -2.97 -19.95
CA PHE A 126 21.77 -2.28 -19.12
C PHE A 126 22.78 -3.27 -18.53
N VAL A 127 22.33 -4.40 -18.01
CA VAL A 127 23.20 -5.49 -17.51
C VAL A 127 24.18 -5.95 -18.60
N SER A 128 23.66 -6.15 -19.83
CA SER A 128 24.46 -6.59 -20.97
C SER A 128 25.53 -5.57 -21.38
N ALA A 129 25.25 -4.27 -21.24
CA ALA A 129 26.16 -3.20 -21.62
C ALA A 129 27.23 -2.95 -20.54
N SER A 130 26.79 -2.82 -19.29
CA SER A 130 27.64 -2.49 -18.16
C SER A 130 28.55 -3.64 -17.75
N ARG A 131 28.01 -4.87 -17.68
CA ARG A 131 28.70 -6.06 -17.12
C ARG A 131 29.32 -5.82 -15.74
N HIS A 132 28.68 -4.98 -14.92
CA HIS A 132 29.19 -4.54 -13.62
C HIS A 132 28.95 -5.52 -12.47
N GLY A 133 27.96 -6.38 -12.59
CA GLY A 133 27.60 -7.44 -11.65
C GLY A 133 26.10 -7.71 -11.74
N VAL A 134 25.61 -8.69 -10.97
CA VAL A 134 24.18 -9.02 -10.92
C VAL A 134 23.37 -7.80 -10.48
N SER A 135 22.24 -7.54 -11.14
CA SER A 135 21.31 -6.44 -10.77
C SER A 135 20.84 -6.54 -9.31
N GLY A 136 20.49 -5.41 -8.70
CA GLY A 136 20.01 -5.37 -7.32
C GLY A 136 21.05 -4.94 -6.28
N ASN A 137 22.24 -4.50 -6.73
CA ASN A 137 23.16 -3.74 -5.89
C ASN A 137 23.05 -2.25 -6.23
N MET A 138 22.10 -1.59 -5.55
CA MET A 138 21.73 -0.20 -5.86
C MET A 138 22.91 0.77 -5.76
N ARG A 139 23.84 0.56 -4.83
CA ARG A 139 25.02 1.43 -4.66
C ARG A 139 25.95 1.35 -5.87
N MET A 140 26.13 0.15 -6.43
CA MET A 140 26.90 -0.05 -7.65
C MET A 140 26.16 0.52 -8.87
N GLU A 141 24.87 0.23 -9.00
CA GLU A 141 24.03 0.71 -10.10
C GLU A 141 23.92 2.25 -10.12
N ALA A 142 23.79 2.89 -8.96
CA ALA A 142 23.81 4.34 -8.79
C ALA A 142 25.18 4.93 -9.17
N SER A 143 26.28 4.27 -8.81
CA SER A 143 27.63 4.72 -9.20
C SER A 143 27.79 4.73 -10.73
N LEU A 144 27.28 3.71 -11.43
CA LEU A 144 27.30 3.68 -12.89
C LEU A 144 26.37 4.72 -13.53
N SER A 145 25.25 5.04 -12.88
CA SER A 145 24.37 6.11 -13.32
C SER A 145 25.04 7.48 -13.20
N VAL A 146 25.84 7.69 -12.14
CA VAL A 146 26.68 8.89 -11.98
C VAL A 146 27.73 8.96 -13.08
N GLU A 147 28.40 7.85 -13.41
CA GLU A 147 29.38 7.82 -14.50
C GLU A 147 28.72 8.04 -15.87
N ALA A 148 27.51 7.54 -16.09
CA ALA A 148 26.76 7.79 -17.32
C ALA A 148 26.40 9.27 -17.46
N LEU A 149 25.97 9.91 -16.36
CA LEU A 149 25.73 11.35 -16.33
C LEU A 149 27.03 12.14 -16.53
N ASN A 150 28.13 11.73 -15.90
CA ASN A 150 29.45 12.34 -16.12
C ASN A 150 29.84 12.29 -17.61
N ALA A 151 29.72 11.11 -18.24
CA ALA A 151 30.01 10.93 -19.66
C ALA A 151 29.14 11.82 -20.57
N PHE A 152 27.85 11.99 -20.22
CA PHE A 152 26.97 12.92 -20.91
C PHE A 152 27.41 14.38 -20.75
N LEU A 153 27.75 14.81 -19.53
CA LEU A 153 28.23 16.18 -19.25
C LEU A 153 29.52 16.52 -20.01
N GLN A 154 30.34 15.51 -20.35
CA GLN A 154 31.58 15.70 -21.11
C GLN A 154 31.37 15.79 -22.63
N LEU A 155 30.16 15.63 -23.14
CA LEU A 155 29.90 15.79 -24.58
C LEU A 155 30.33 17.19 -25.05
N PRO A 156 31.00 17.33 -26.21
CA PRO A 156 31.49 18.62 -26.70
C PRO A 156 30.39 19.69 -26.81
N GLU A 157 29.18 19.28 -27.14
CA GLU A 157 28.01 20.17 -27.29
C GLU A 157 27.52 20.77 -25.96
N LEU A 158 27.88 20.17 -24.82
CA LEU A 158 27.51 20.61 -23.47
C LEU A 158 28.60 21.43 -22.77
N GLN A 159 29.82 21.46 -23.31
CA GLN A 159 30.93 22.22 -22.73
C GLN A 159 30.57 23.71 -22.64
N GLY A 160 30.61 24.25 -21.42
CA GLY A 160 30.20 25.64 -21.12
C GLY A 160 28.69 25.91 -21.16
N LYS A 161 27.84 24.89 -21.31
CA LYS A 161 26.37 25.02 -21.40
C LYS A 161 25.60 24.33 -20.26
N VAL A 162 26.30 23.80 -19.27
CA VAL A 162 25.69 23.17 -18.10
C VAL A 162 25.47 24.23 -17.01
N GLY A 163 24.22 24.36 -16.56
CA GLY A 163 23.85 25.13 -15.36
C GLY A 163 23.87 24.23 -14.12
N SER A 164 22.71 24.05 -13.49
CA SER A 164 22.52 23.12 -12.36
C SER A 164 22.26 21.68 -12.83
N ILE A 165 22.58 20.70 -11.98
CA ILE A 165 22.37 19.28 -12.26
C ILE A 165 21.32 18.73 -11.29
N GLY A 166 20.27 18.11 -11.81
CA GLY A 166 19.20 17.48 -11.04
C GLY A 166 19.02 16.01 -11.41
N VAL A 167 18.42 15.25 -10.49
CA VAL A 167 18.07 13.84 -10.73
C VAL A 167 16.60 13.64 -10.39
N VAL A 168 15.85 13.02 -11.29
CA VAL A 168 14.49 12.58 -11.03
C VAL A 168 14.39 11.08 -11.26
N GLY A 169 13.65 10.40 -10.40
CA GLY A 169 13.49 8.96 -10.48
C GLY A 169 12.09 8.51 -10.17
N MET A 170 11.64 7.47 -10.85
CA MET A 170 10.35 6.82 -10.61
C MET A 170 10.57 5.41 -10.05
N SER A 171 9.81 5.00 -9.03
CA SER A 171 9.84 3.64 -8.48
C SER A 171 11.26 3.19 -8.10
N TYR A 172 11.77 2.11 -8.68
CA TYR A 172 13.16 1.68 -8.53
C TYR A 172 14.20 2.77 -8.85
N GLY A 173 13.95 3.58 -9.89
CA GLY A 173 14.78 4.75 -10.22
C GLY A 173 14.71 5.86 -9.17
N ALA A 174 13.64 5.92 -8.38
CA ALA A 174 13.52 6.84 -7.24
C ALA A 174 14.46 6.41 -6.09
N ILE A 175 14.50 5.12 -5.75
CA ILE A 175 15.49 4.56 -4.81
C ILE A 175 16.92 4.79 -5.31
N GLN A 176 17.15 4.62 -6.62
CA GLN A 176 18.43 4.92 -7.24
C GLN A 176 18.80 6.40 -7.14
N SER A 177 17.86 7.32 -7.34
CA SER A 177 18.08 8.76 -7.21
C SER A 177 18.50 9.13 -5.79
N LEU A 178 17.82 8.60 -4.78
CA LEU A 178 18.18 8.81 -3.37
C LEU A 178 19.56 8.21 -3.04
N THR A 179 19.90 7.06 -3.64
CA THR A 179 21.22 6.45 -3.51
C THR A 179 22.32 7.33 -4.13
N ILE A 180 22.05 8.00 -5.26
CA ILE A 180 22.96 9.01 -5.83
C ILE A 180 23.13 10.19 -4.85
N GLY A 181 22.05 10.65 -4.21
CA GLY A 181 22.13 11.68 -3.15
C GLY A 181 23.05 11.28 -2.00
N ARG A 182 22.96 10.02 -1.54
CA ARG A 182 23.87 9.47 -0.54
C ARG A 182 25.32 9.44 -1.03
N LEU A 183 25.57 8.99 -2.26
CA LEU A 183 26.92 9.01 -2.87
C LEU A 183 27.47 10.44 -2.96
N ALA A 184 26.63 11.43 -3.26
CA ALA A 184 27.03 12.83 -3.30
C ALA A 184 27.42 13.36 -1.92
N LYS A 185 26.65 13.04 -0.87
CA LYS A 185 26.97 13.36 0.53
C LYS A 185 28.30 12.74 0.97
N GLU A 186 28.61 11.54 0.49
CA GLU A 186 29.87 10.83 0.74
C GLU A 186 31.06 11.35 -0.10
N GLY A 187 30.87 12.35 -0.96
CA GLY A 187 31.93 12.89 -1.82
C GLY A 187 32.32 11.98 -2.99
N ARG A 188 31.44 11.05 -3.38
CA ARG A 188 31.69 10.05 -4.45
C ARG A 188 31.10 10.44 -5.81
N VAL A 189 30.58 11.66 -5.94
CA VAL A 189 30.05 12.21 -7.19
C VAL A 189 30.97 13.35 -7.65
N PRO A 190 31.46 13.35 -8.91
CA PRO A 190 32.47 14.31 -9.37
C PRO A 190 31.93 15.72 -9.66
N PHE A 191 30.63 15.93 -9.47
CA PHE A 191 29.93 17.19 -9.68
C PHE A 191 28.86 17.39 -8.61
N ARG A 192 28.36 18.63 -8.48
CA ARG A 192 27.33 18.96 -7.51
C ARG A 192 25.94 18.57 -8.04
N ILE A 193 25.28 17.64 -7.35
CA ILE A 193 23.83 17.45 -7.48
C ILE A 193 23.13 18.61 -6.76
N SER A 194 22.32 19.35 -7.50
CA SER A 194 21.63 20.53 -6.99
C SER A 194 20.28 20.19 -6.36
N ALA A 195 19.55 19.21 -6.91
CA ALA A 195 18.25 18.78 -6.40
C ALA A 195 17.91 17.35 -6.84
N ILE A 196 17.06 16.67 -6.06
CA ILE A 196 16.56 15.32 -6.34
C ILE A 196 15.05 15.28 -6.13
N GLN A 197 14.31 14.65 -7.04
CA GLN A 197 12.92 14.26 -6.80
C GLN A 197 12.73 12.75 -7.01
N ALA A 198 12.16 12.07 -6.02
CA ALA A 198 11.95 10.63 -5.99
C ALA A 198 10.44 10.33 -5.91
N TYR A 199 9.85 9.76 -6.97
CA TYR A 199 8.41 9.49 -7.06
C TYR A 199 8.10 8.00 -6.90
N SER A 200 7.16 7.68 -6.01
CA SER A 200 6.79 6.32 -5.61
C SER A 200 7.97 5.40 -5.26
N PRO A 201 9.03 5.84 -4.55
CA PRO A 201 10.07 4.91 -4.09
C PRO A 201 9.50 3.85 -3.14
N PRO A 202 9.63 2.54 -3.43
CA PRO A 202 9.23 1.49 -2.50
C PRO A 202 9.72 1.75 -1.06
N VAL A 203 8.80 1.81 -0.10
CA VAL A 203 9.14 2.14 1.29
C VAL A 203 10.10 1.10 1.87
N ASN A 204 9.78 -0.17 1.62
CA ASN A 204 10.63 -1.32 1.93
C ASN A 204 10.70 -2.27 0.74
N MET A 205 11.91 -2.48 0.22
CA MET A 205 12.14 -3.31 -0.97
C MET A 205 11.80 -4.79 -0.74
N ALA A 206 12.05 -5.32 0.47
CA ALA A 206 11.74 -6.70 0.80
C ALA A 206 10.22 -6.92 0.91
N THR A 207 9.53 -5.98 1.56
CA THR A 207 8.07 -5.99 1.69
C THR A 207 7.40 -5.89 0.33
N THR A 208 7.82 -4.94 -0.51
CA THR A 208 7.33 -4.81 -1.90
C THR A 208 7.52 -6.10 -2.70
N GLY A 209 8.70 -6.71 -2.64
CA GLY A 209 8.98 -7.98 -3.31
C GLY A 209 8.06 -9.11 -2.82
N GLY A 210 7.83 -9.18 -1.51
CA GLY A 210 6.92 -10.15 -0.90
C GLY A 210 5.45 -9.96 -1.29
N ILE A 211 5.00 -8.71 -1.39
CA ILE A 211 3.64 -8.37 -1.85
C ILE A 211 3.43 -8.88 -3.28
N ILE A 212 4.36 -8.58 -4.20
CA ILE A 212 4.24 -8.99 -5.61
C ILE A 212 4.35 -10.51 -5.75
N ASP A 213 5.28 -11.15 -5.01
CA ASP A 213 5.41 -12.61 -5.00
C ASP A 213 4.13 -13.29 -4.51
N LYS A 214 3.50 -12.72 -3.46
CA LYS A 214 2.22 -13.19 -2.94
C LYS A 214 1.11 -13.09 -4.01
N TRP A 215 0.94 -11.93 -4.64
CA TRP A 215 -0.07 -11.74 -5.70
C TRP A 215 0.16 -12.67 -6.89
N TYR A 216 1.42 -12.95 -7.24
CA TYR A 216 1.72 -13.94 -8.27
C TYR A 216 1.32 -15.36 -7.85
N SER A 217 1.48 -15.72 -6.58
CA SER A 217 1.08 -17.05 -6.10
C SER A 217 -0.43 -17.20 -5.93
N GLU A 218 -1.13 -16.17 -5.47
CA GLU A 218 -2.53 -16.22 -5.07
C GLU A 218 -3.51 -15.77 -6.16
N ASP A 219 -3.19 -14.72 -6.91
CA ASP A 219 -4.12 -14.08 -7.85
C ASP A 219 -3.82 -14.42 -9.31
N ARG A 220 -2.54 -14.39 -9.71
CA ARG A 220 -2.13 -14.51 -11.12
C ARG A 220 -2.64 -15.78 -11.80
N TRP A 221 -2.71 -16.90 -11.09
CA TRP A 221 -3.10 -18.19 -11.65
C TRP A 221 -4.61 -18.36 -11.79
N ASN A 222 -5.42 -17.44 -11.25
CA ASN A 222 -6.87 -17.42 -11.44
C ASN A 222 -7.26 -16.93 -12.84
N TYR A 223 -6.32 -16.36 -13.60
CA TYR A 223 -6.57 -15.74 -14.89
C TYR A 223 -5.55 -16.18 -15.94
N LYS A 224 -6.01 -16.38 -17.18
CA LYS A 224 -5.11 -16.62 -18.32
C LYS A 224 -4.47 -15.30 -18.77
N LEU A 225 -3.20 -15.32 -19.19
CA LEU A 225 -2.53 -14.14 -19.75
C LEU A 225 -3.32 -13.55 -20.92
N SER A 226 -3.84 -14.39 -21.81
CA SER A 226 -4.65 -13.97 -22.95
C SER A 226 -5.95 -13.29 -22.54
N GLN A 227 -6.58 -13.73 -21.46
CA GLN A 227 -7.77 -13.11 -20.91
C GLN A 227 -7.43 -11.74 -20.34
N MET A 228 -6.41 -11.63 -19.49
CA MET A 228 -5.97 -10.35 -18.94
C MET A 228 -5.61 -9.36 -20.07
N ALA A 229 -4.86 -9.82 -21.07
CA ALA A 229 -4.53 -9.00 -22.23
C ALA A 229 -5.80 -8.51 -22.97
N ALA A 230 -6.78 -9.38 -23.19
CA ALA A 230 -8.02 -9.01 -23.87
C ALA A 230 -8.84 -7.95 -23.10
N GLU A 231 -8.89 -8.05 -21.78
CA GLU A 231 -9.57 -7.08 -20.90
C GLU A 231 -8.85 -5.72 -20.95
N PHE A 232 -7.55 -5.68 -20.63
CA PHE A 232 -6.83 -4.43 -20.44
C PHE A 232 -6.46 -3.70 -21.73
N LEU A 233 -6.24 -4.41 -22.84
CA LEU A 233 -5.89 -3.78 -24.12
C LEU A 233 -7.01 -2.85 -24.63
N LYS A 234 -8.26 -3.26 -24.42
CA LYS A 234 -9.46 -2.50 -24.83
C LYS A 234 -9.94 -1.53 -23.77
N HIS A 235 -9.61 -1.76 -22.51
CA HIS A 235 -10.12 -0.98 -21.38
C HIS A 235 -9.66 0.46 -21.41
N LYS A 236 -10.58 1.43 -21.47
CA LYS A 236 -10.29 2.84 -21.23
C LYS A 236 -10.45 3.15 -19.75
N PRO A 237 -9.46 3.80 -19.10
CA PRO A 237 -9.65 4.28 -17.74
C PRO A 237 -11.02 4.93 -17.61
N VAL A 238 -11.77 4.51 -16.60
CA VAL A 238 -13.13 4.98 -16.39
C VAL A 238 -13.11 6.46 -16.01
N GLU A 239 -14.20 7.17 -16.26
CA GLU A 239 -14.29 8.56 -15.84
C GLU A 239 -14.31 8.66 -14.31
N ARG A 240 -14.07 9.86 -13.78
CA ARG A 240 -14.15 10.12 -12.33
C ARG A 240 -15.50 9.64 -11.79
N ASP A 241 -15.45 8.92 -10.66
CA ASP A 241 -16.60 8.35 -9.93
C ASP A 241 -17.36 7.22 -10.65
N GLU A 242 -16.93 6.79 -11.83
CA GLU A 242 -17.47 5.59 -12.47
C GLU A 242 -16.99 4.31 -11.77
N GLU A 243 -17.81 3.27 -11.85
CA GLU A 243 -17.49 1.97 -11.26
C GLU A 243 -16.29 1.35 -11.97
N ILE A 244 -15.30 0.91 -11.19
CA ILE A 244 -14.15 0.18 -11.70
C ILE A 244 -14.61 -1.23 -12.07
N PRO A 245 -14.53 -1.64 -13.36
CA PRO A 245 -15.11 -2.89 -13.83
C PRO A 245 -14.24 -4.12 -13.53
N PHE A 246 -13.28 -4.00 -12.61
CA PHE A 246 -12.30 -5.04 -12.32
C PHE A 246 -12.24 -5.34 -10.83
N SER A 247 -12.14 -6.63 -10.52
CA SER A 247 -11.84 -7.05 -9.15
C SER A 247 -10.40 -6.73 -8.78
N ASP A 248 -10.15 -6.50 -7.49
CA ASP A 248 -8.77 -6.33 -7.00
C ASP A 248 -7.90 -7.56 -7.29
N SER A 249 -8.48 -8.77 -7.35
CA SER A 249 -7.75 -9.99 -7.71
C SER A 249 -7.26 -9.93 -9.16
N LEU A 250 -8.09 -9.49 -10.11
CA LEU A 250 -7.67 -9.31 -11.50
C LEU A 250 -6.60 -8.22 -11.63
N LEU A 251 -6.73 -7.11 -10.90
CA LEU A 251 -5.74 -6.03 -10.90
C LEU A 251 -4.38 -6.50 -10.33
N ARG A 252 -4.39 -7.22 -9.20
CA ARG A 252 -3.18 -7.84 -8.64
C ARG A 252 -2.57 -8.87 -9.59
N ALA A 253 -3.39 -9.69 -10.23
CA ALA A 253 -2.97 -10.70 -11.19
C ALA A 253 -2.21 -10.09 -12.39
N VAL A 254 -2.74 -9.02 -12.99
CA VAL A 254 -2.08 -8.38 -14.14
C VAL A 254 -0.79 -7.67 -13.73
N ILE A 255 -0.80 -6.97 -12.59
CA ILE A 255 0.40 -6.31 -12.06
C ILE A 255 1.48 -7.35 -11.78
N ALA A 256 1.15 -8.41 -11.04
CA ALA A 256 2.09 -9.48 -10.72
C ALA A 256 2.63 -10.15 -11.98
N ALA A 257 1.78 -10.43 -12.98
CA ALA A 257 2.22 -11.01 -14.26
C ALA A 257 3.36 -10.19 -14.90
N LEU A 258 3.15 -8.88 -15.03
CA LEU A 258 4.07 -7.97 -15.71
C LEU A 258 5.42 -7.88 -14.98
N PHE A 259 5.40 -7.74 -13.65
CA PHE A 259 6.62 -7.69 -12.84
C PHE A 259 7.41 -9.00 -12.92
N ARG A 260 6.71 -10.15 -12.92
CA ARG A 260 7.34 -11.47 -12.86
C ARG A 260 7.94 -11.89 -14.20
N ILE A 261 7.29 -11.52 -15.32
CA ILE A 261 7.86 -11.66 -16.68
C ILE A 261 9.14 -10.82 -16.79
N SER A 262 9.08 -9.53 -16.41
CA SER A 262 10.26 -8.66 -16.46
C SER A 262 11.40 -9.16 -15.57
N LEU A 263 11.09 -9.66 -14.37
CA LEU A 263 12.10 -10.23 -13.49
C LEU A 263 12.75 -11.48 -14.09
N ALA A 264 11.97 -12.37 -14.73
CA ALA A 264 12.51 -13.58 -15.35
C ALA A 264 13.56 -13.27 -16.43
N GLU A 265 13.35 -12.23 -17.23
CA GLU A 265 14.33 -11.76 -18.22
C GLU A 265 15.63 -11.27 -17.56
N THR A 266 15.52 -10.54 -16.45
CA THR A 266 16.70 -10.06 -15.70
C THR A 266 17.45 -11.22 -15.03
N ILE A 267 16.73 -12.20 -14.45
CA ILE A 267 17.32 -13.40 -13.86
C ILE A 267 18.09 -14.18 -14.92
N GLU A 268 17.47 -14.47 -16.06
CA GLU A 268 18.11 -15.14 -17.19
C GLU A 268 19.37 -14.39 -17.61
N ARG A 269 19.25 -13.07 -17.79
CA ARG A 269 20.36 -12.27 -18.27
C ARG A 269 21.53 -12.25 -17.30
N ASN A 270 21.25 -12.11 -16.01
CA ASN A 270 22.27 -12.15 -14.96
C ASN A 270 22.96 -13.52 -14.92
N ASP A 271 22.19 -14.61 -14.95
CA ASP A 271 22.74 -15.96 -14.95
C ASP A 271 23.67 -16.20 -16.15
N SER A 272 23.22 -15.81 -17.35
CA SER A 272 23.95 -15.98 -18.61
C SER A 272 25.19 -15.11 -18.71
N VAL A 273 25.10 -13.81 -18.38
CA VAL A 273 26.22 -12.86 -18.50
C VAL A 273 27.32 -13.17 -17.50
N TYR A 274 26.95 -13.53 -16.26
CA TYR A 274 27.91 -13.79 -15.18
C TYR A 274 28.22 -15.27 -14.97
N ARG A 275 27.67 -16.15 -15.82
CA ARG A 275 27.90 -17.61 -15.83
C ARG A 275 27.66 -18.23 -14.46
N LEU A 276 26.54 -17.87 -13.82
CA LEU A 276 26.24 -18.28 -12.45
C LEU A 276 25.77 -19.74 -12.36
N LYS A 277 25.21 -20.29 -13.44
CA LYS A 277 24.70 -21.67 -13.54
C LYS A 277 23.62 -21.99 -12.49
N LEU A 278 22.77 -21.00 -12.19
CA LEU A 278 21.61 -21.13 -11.31
C LEU A 278 20.35 -21.57 -12.07
N LEU A 279 20.34 -21.37 -13.38
CA LEU A 279 19.27 -21.83 -14.27
C LEU A 279 19.69 -23.10 -15.04
N PRO A 280 18.74 -23.96 -15.43
CA PRO A 280 19.01 -25.12 -16.29
C PRO A 280 19.61 -24.73 -17.65
N GLU A 281 20.11 -25.70 -18.40
CA GLU A 281 20.64 -25.46 -19.75
C GLU A 281 19.50 -25.20 -20.77
N GLU A 282 18.40 -25.94 -20.65
CA GLU A 282 17.19 -25.78 -21.46
C GLU A 282 16.06 -25.06 -20.68
N ASN A 283 15.11 -24.45 -21.40
CA ASN A 283 13.92 -23.78 -20.82
C ASN A 283 14.24 -22.75 -19.72
N ARG A 284 15.31 -21.98 -19.94
CA ARG A 284 15.88 -21.03 -18.96
C ARG A 284 14.89 -19.97 -18.49
N LEU A 285 14.15 -19.36 -19.42
CA LEU A 285 13.17 -18.33 -19.11
C LEU A 285 12.00 -18.91 -18.32
N ASP A 286 11.41 -20.02 -18.76
CA ASP A 286 10.33 -20.71 -18.05
C ASP A 286 10.74 -21.06 -16.61
N TYR A 287 11.97 -21.54 -16.42
CA TYR A 287 12.48 -21.81 -15.08
C TYR A 287 12.67 -20.51 -14.26
N ALA A 288 13.17 -19.45 -14.88
CA ALA A 288 13.30 -18.15 -14.22
C ALA A 288 11.95 -17.54 -13.82
N GLU A 289 10.87 -17.78 -14.59
CA GLU A 289 9.51 -17.35 -14.24
C GLU A 289 8.97 -18.00 -12.96
N THR A 290 9.58 -19.09 -12.49
CA THR A 290 9.24 -19.70 -11.19
C THR A 290 9.87 -18.97 -9.99
N TRP A 291 10.81 -18.06 -10.20
CA TRP A 291 11.58 -17.42 -9.12
C TRP A 291 11.01 -16.09 -8.67
N GLY A 292 10.46 -16.00 -7.46
CA GLY A 292 10.07 -14.76 -6.77
C GLY A 292 11.18 -13.69 -6.66
N PHE A 293 10.83 -12.43 -6.38
CA PHE A 293 11.80 -11.40 -5.97
C PHE A 293 12.59 -11.82 -4.73
N GLN A 294 11.93 -12.46 -3.75
CA GLN A 294 12.61 -12.96 -2.56
C GLN A 294 13.65 -14.04 -2.91
N LYS A 295 13.30 -14.96 -3.82
CA LYS A 295 14.24 -15.98 -4.30
C LYS A 295 15.37 -15.37 -5.13
N PHE A 296 15.08 -14.42 -6.00
CA PHE A 296 16.10 -13.68 -6.75
C PHE A 296 17.12 -13.03 -5.81
N MET A 297 16.65 -12.33 -4.78
CA MET A 297 17.54 -11.71 -3.79
C MET A 297 18.35 -12.74 -3.01
N GLY A 298 17.71 -13.77 -2.46
CA GLY A 298 18.36 -14.77 -1.60
C GLY A 298 19.26 -15.76 -2.34
N SER A 299 18.94 -16.10 -3.59
CA SER A 299 19.65 -17.12 -4.36
C SER A 299 20.60 -16.56 -5.42
N MET A 300 20.43 -15.30 -5.85
CA MET A 300 21.30 -14.70 -6.87
C MET A 300 22.03 -13.45 -6.35
N VAL A 301 21.31 -12.43 -5.89
CA VAL A 301 21.91 -11.13 -5.56
C VAL A 301 22.83 -11.21 -4.35
N ILE A 302 22.33 -11.69 -3.22
CA ILE A 302 23.09 -11.78 -1.96
C ILE A 302 24.32 -12.70 -2.13
N PRO A 303 24.18 -13.94 -2.66
CA PRO A 303 25.34 -14.83 -2.86
C PRO A 303 26.37 -14.25 -3.83
N TYR A 304 25.95 -13.45 -4.82
CA TYR A 304 26.88 -12.80 -5.73
C TYR A 304 27.66 -11.67 -5.05
N TRP A 305 26.96 -10.78 -4.34
CA TRP A 305 27.54 -9.53 -3.85
C TRP A 305 28.20 -9.62 -2.48
N ALA A 306 27.63 -10.38 -1.53
CA ALA A 306 28.12 -10.38 -0.16
C ALA A 306 29.61 -10.80 -0.05
N PRO A 307 30.10 -11.85 -0.74
CA PRO A 307 31.52 -12.20 -0.72
C PRO A 307 32.41 -11.15 -1.40
N ARG A 308 31.92 -10.52 -2.49
CA ARG A 308 32.66 -9.52 -3.27
C ARG A 308 32.84 -8.21 -2.51
N LEU A 309 31.84 -7.86 -1.71
CA LEU A 309 31.83 -6.66 -0.88
C LEU A 309 32.36 -6.92 0.54
N LYS A 310 32.66 -8.17 0.88
CA LYS A 310 33.10 -8.59 2.23
C LYS A 310 32.15 -8.11 3.33
N LEU A 311 30.84 -8.22 3.08
CA LEU A 311 29.83 -7.77 4.04
C LEU A 311 29.79 -8.68 5.26
N ALA A 312 29.72 -8.09 6.44
CA ALA A 312 29.55 -8.81 7.70
C ALA A 312 28.11 -9.32 7.84
N ASP A 313 27.11 -8.51 7.46
CA ASP A 313 25.70 -8.90 7.38
C ASP A 313 25.23 -8.80 5.91
N PRO A 314 25.05 -9.94 5.20
CA PRO A 314 24.57 -9.94 3.82
C PRO A 314 23.18 -9.29 3.64
N VAL A 315 22.36 -9.22 4.69
CA VAL A 315 21.03 -8.60 4.65
C VAL A 315 21.12 -7.05 4.59
N GLU A 316 22.28 -6.48 4.90
CA GLU A 316 22.55 -5.04 4.76
C GLU A 316 22.37 -4.55 3.31
N LEU A 317 22.57 -5.42 2.30
CA LEU A 317 22.31 -5.10 0.90
C LEU A 317 20.85 -4.71 0.64
N ILE A 318 19.93 -5.20 1.45
CA ILE A 318 18.49 -4.93 1.33
C ILE A 318 18.10 -3.77 2.24
N ARG A 319 18.47 -3.82 3.53
CA ARG A 319 18.10 -2.78 4.50
C ARG A 319 18.66 -1.40 4.15
N SER A 320 19.81 -1.35 3.48
CA SER A 320 20.40 -0.08 3.02
C SER A 320 19.56 0.61 1.93
N LEU A 321 18.57 -0.08 1.37
CA LEU A 321 17.63 0.42 0.36
C LEU A 321 16.30 0.90 0.97
N ASP A 322 16.08 0.68 2.27
CA ASP A 322 14.86 1.11 2.94
C ASP A 322 14.77 2.64 2.87
N LEU A 323 13.57 3.13 2.54
CA LEU A 323 13.35 4.54 2.25
C LEU A 323 13.69 5.42 3.46
N GLU A 324 13.35 4.97 4.66
CA GLU A 324 13.73 5.63 5.92
C GLU A 324 15.25 5.88 5.99
N THR A 325 16.04 4.84 5.72
CA THR A 325 17.52 4.92 5.75
C THR A 325 18.02 5.91 4.71
N LEU A 326 17.53 5.82 3.48
CA LEU A 326 17.97 6.67 2.38
C LEU A 326 17.61 8.14 2.60
N MET A 327 16.43 8.44 3.16
CA MET A 327 15.97 9.80 3.42
C MET A 327 16.83 10.55 4.46
N ARG A 328 17.44 9.83 5.42
CA ARG A 328 18.38 10.42 6.40
C ARG A 328 19.67 10.92 5.77
N ASP A 329 20.02 10.43 4.59
CA ASP A 329 21.24 10.79 3.87
C ASP A 329 21.05 11.89 2.83
N GLN A 330 19.84 12.47 2.73
CA GLN A 330 19.52 13.44 1.70
C GLN A 330 19.81 14.88 2.10
N ALA A 331 19.97 15.74 1.09
CA ALA A 331 20.03 17.18 1.27
C ALA A 331 18.60 17.78 1.38
N PRO A 332 18.45 19.01 1.91
CA PRO A 332 17.17 19.71 1.95
C PRO A 332 16.56 20.00 0.57
N THR A 333 17.35 19.94 -0.50
CA THR A 333 16.88 20.08 -1.89
C THR A 333 16.39 18.76 -2.51
N THR A 334 16.23 17.72 -1.68
CA THR A 334 15.61 16.46 -2.07
C THR A 334 14.15 16.44 -1.66
N GLU A 335 13.28 15.95 -2.54
CA GLU A 335 11.88 15.68 -2.26
C GLU A 335 11.53 14.23 -2.62
N VAL A 336 10.80 13.57 -1.73
CA VAL A 336 10.21 12.24 -1.90
C VAL A 336 8.70 12.42 -2.01
N ILE A 337 8.10 11.85 -3.05
CA ILE A 337 6.67 11.93 -3.34
C ILE A 337 6.09 10.53 -3.30
N GLU A 338 5.13 10.32 -2.40
CA GLU A 338 4.45 9.04 -2.20
C GLU A 338 2.94 9.18 -2.17
N ALA A 339 2.21 8.15 -2.62
CA ALA A 339 0.75 8.09 -2.47
C ALA A 339 0.36 7.19 -1.30
N VAL A 340 -0.61 7.62 -0.49
CA VAL A 340 -1.09 6.81 0.67
C VAL A 340 -1.67 5.46 0.27
N ASP A 341 -2.14 5.33 -0.96
CA ASP A 341 -2.77 4.13 -1.52
C ASP A 341 -1.85 3.39 -2.51
N ASP A 342 -0.55 3.68 -2.54
CA ASP A 342 0.41 2.92 -3.35
C ASP A 342 0.36 1.43 -2.95
N PRO A 343 -0.08 0.52 -3.85
CA PRO A 343 -0.37 -0.85 -3.47
C PRO A 343 0.89 -1.70 -3.27
N PHE A 344 2.09 -1.17 -3.55
CA PHE A 344 3.36 -1.84 -3.30
C PHE A 344 3.95 -1.58 -1.91
N ASN A 345 3.36 -0.66 -1.16
CA ASN A 345 3.78 -0.33 0.19
C ASN A 345 2.88 -1.00 1.23
N ASP A 346 3.44 -1.43 2.36
CA ASP A 346 2.63 -1.72 3.54
C ASP A 346 2.11 -0.39 4.12
N PRO A 347 0.79 -0.21 4.29
CA PRO A 347 0.23 1.02 4.86
C PRO A 347 0.80 1.37 6.24
N ALA A 348 1.17 0.38 7.05
CA ALA A 348 1.77 0.60 8.37
C ALA A 348 3.20 1.13 8.26
N GLU A 349 3.99 0.66 7.29
CA GLU A 349 5.35 1.15 7.06
C GLU A 349 5.33 2.62 6.59
N LEU A 350 4.45 2.97 5.64
CA LEU A 350 4.30 4.36 5.21
C LEU A 350 3.75 5.26 6.33
N ALA A 351 2.80 4.76 7.13
CA ALA A 351 2.30 5.47 8.30
C ALA A 351 3.41 5.75 9.33
N ALA A 352 4.29 4.78 9.58
CA ALA A 352 5.44 4.93 10.46
C ALA A 352 6.45 5.96 9.90
N LEU A 353 6.76 5.89 8.60
CA LEU A 353 7.66 6.84 7.93
C LEU A 353 7.17 8.28 8.08
N ARG A 354 5.85 8.51 7.99
CA ARG A 354 5.21 9.83 8.14
C ARG A 354 5.34 10.46 9.53
N GLN A 355 5.58 9.66 10.56
CA GLN A 355 5.78 10.16 11.93
C GLN A 355 7.22 10.63 12.18
N GLN A 356 8.12 10.43 11.21
CA GLN A 356 9.53 10.76 11.35
C GLN A 356 9.87 12.11 10.73
N ARG A 357 10.99 12.68 11.17
CA ARG A 357 11.58 13.89 10.60
C ARG A 357 12.83 13.54 9.83
N PHE A 358 12.95 14.08 8.62
CA PHE A 358 14.07 13.87 7.72
C PHE A 358 14.68 15.21 7.30
N PRO A 359 15.95 15.21 6.85
CA PRO A 359 16.57 16.41 6.25
C PRO A 359 15.94 16.82 4.92
N CYS A 360 15.31 15.87 4.21
CA CYS A 360 14.61 16.09 2.95
C CYS A 360 13.09 16.14 3.15
N ARG A 361 12.37 16.61 2.13
CA ARG A 361 10.91 16.71 2.14
C ARG A 361 10.27 15.37 1.81
N LEU A 362 9.26 14.98 2.59
CA LEU A 362 8.30 13.94 2.23
C LEU A 362 6.97 14.60 1.89
N THR A 363 6.51 14.40 0.67
CA THR A 363 5.22 14.87 0.15
C THR A 363 4.32 13.67 -0.05
N VAL A 364 3.18 13.65 0.65
CA VAL A 364 2.25 12.52 0.64
C VAL A 364 0.97 12.93 -0.08
N LEU A 365 0.67 12.22 -1.18
CA LEU A 365 -0.52 12.38 -2.00
C LEU A 365 -1.69 11.58 -1.41
N PRO A 366 -2.92 12.12 -1.42
CA PRO A 366 -4.09 11.49 -0.80
C PRO A 366 -4.59 10.23 -1.52
N CYS A 367 -4.16 10.03 -2.76
CA CYS A 367 -4.44 8.87 -3.59
C CYS A 367 -3.56 8.95 -4.84
N GLY A 368 -3.47 7.89 -5.62
CA GLY A 368 -2.55 7.87 -6.75
C GLY A 368 -2.15 6.50 -7.24
N GLY A 369 -2.19 5.50 -6.36
CA GLY A 369 -1.53 4.22 -6.59
C GLY A 369 -0.03 4.38 -6.85
N HIS A 370 0.60 3.33 -7.39
CA HIS A 370 2.01 3.37 -7.78
C HIS A 370 2.17 4.09 -9.11
N LEU A 371 2.64 5.34 -9.09
CA LEU A 371 2.81 6.19 -10.27
C LEU A 371 1.54 6.37 -11.15
N GLY A 372 0.34 6.08 -10.63
CA GLY A 372 -0.90 6.29 -11.41
C GLY A 372 -1.09 7.77 -11.80
N TYR A 373 -0.57 8.67 -10.96
CA TYR A 373 -0.54 10.11 -11.17
C TYR A 373 0.54 10.60 -12.16
N ILE A 374 1.33 9.74 -12.79
CA ILE A 374 2.54 10.14 -13.56
C ILE A 374 2.30 11.21 -14.64
N MET A 375 1.11 11.26 -15.24
CA MET A 375 0.70 12.27 -16.23
C MET A 375 -0.10 13.45 -15.66
N HIS A 376 -0.32 13.48 -14.35
CA HIS A 376 -1.17 14.48 -13.69
C HIS A 376 -0.58 15.89 -13.81
N PRO A 377 -1.38 16.94 -14.09
CA PRO A 377 -0.89 18.32 -14.21
C PRO A 377 -0.12 18.82 -12.98
N TRP A 378 -0.56 18.43 -11.78
CA TRP A 378 0.17 18.67 -10.53
C TRP A 378 1.60 18.12 -10.59
N ILE A 379 1.80 16.89 -11.09
CA ILE A 379 3.11 16.26 -11.18
C ILE A 379 4.00 17.00 -12.19
N ARG A 380 3.44 17.43 -13.32
CA ARG A 380 4.16 18.31 -14.26
C ARG A 380 4.60 19.61 -13.60
N HIS A 381 3.72 20.25 -12.84
CA HIS A 381 4.03 21.49 -12.12
C HIS A 381 5.20 21.28 -11.15
N HIS A 382 5.15 20.22 -10.32
CA HIS A 382 6.17 19.95 -9.31
C HIS A 382 7.51 19.48 -9.91
N LEU A 383 7.49 18.65 -10.96
CA LEU A 383 8.71 18.26 -11.68
C LEU A 383 9.49 19.47 -12.21
N LEU A 384 8.81 20.45 -12.79
CA LEU A 384 9.45 21.62 -13.38
C LEU A 384 10.00 22.60 -12.34
N ARG A 385 9.60 22.45 -11.07
CA ARG A 385 10.11 23.22 -9.93
C ARG A 385 11.24 22.53 -9.18
N LEU A 386 11.85 21.48 -9.78
CA LEU A 386 12.95 20.70 -9.21
C LEU A 386 14.05 21.53 -8.54
N PHE A 387 14.43 22.67 -9.10
CA PHE A 387 15.52 23.51 -8.56
C PHE A 387 15.06 24.62 -7.61
N GLU A 388 13.76 24.75 -7.36
CA GLU A 388 13.25 25.71 -6.39
C GLU A 388 13.46 25.17 -4.97
N VAL A 389 14.15 25.94 -4.13
CA VAL A 389 14.38 25.55 -2.74
C VAL A 389 13.10 25.82 -1.95
N VAL A 390 12.35 24.76 -1.68
CA VAL A 390 11.29 24.80 -0.66
C VAL A 390 11.97 24.46 0.67
N ALA A 391 11.98 25.40 1.62
CA ALA A 391 12.51 25.13 2.97
C ALA A 391 11.83 23.87 3.52
N ALA A 392 12.59 22.88 4.02
CA ALA A 392 12.04 21.61 4.47
C ALA A 392 11.03 21.83 5.62
N PRO A 393 9.71 21.74 5.37
CA PRO A 393 8.73 21.76 6.43
C PRO A 393 8.49 20.31 6.89
N GLU A 394 7.69 20.15 7.94
CA GLU A 394 7.15 18.84 8.32
C GLU A 394 6.56 18.06 7.12
N PRO A 395 6.43 16.73 7.19
CA PRO A 395 5.82 15.92 6.13
C PRO A 395 4.57 16.60 5.56
N THR A 396 4.63 16.99 4.29
CA THR A 396 3.54 17.76 3.68
C THR A 396 2.51 16.78 3.15
N VAL A 397 1.36 16.71 3.81
CA VAL A 397 0.19 16.02 3.26
C VAL A 397 -0.48 16.96 2.26
N VAL A 398 -0.48 16.60 0.99
CA VAL A 398 -1.19 17.36 -0.05
C VAL A 398 -2.68 17.27 0.23
N LYS A 399 -3.32 18.42 0.47
CA LYS A 399 -4.78 18.46 0.58
C LYS A 399 -5.35 18.15 -0.79
N ALA A 400 -6.21 17.13 -0.87
CA ALA A 400 -7.06 16.96 -2.05
C ALA A 400 -7.78 18.30 -2.32
N ALA A 401 -7.92 18.66 -3.59
CA ALA A 401 -8.74 19.82 -3.93
C ALA A 401 -10.13 19.67 -3.28
N PRO A 402 -10.70 20.73 -2.69
CA PRO A 402 -12.05 20.66 -2.16
C PRO A 402 -12.97 20.20 -3.28
N ASP A 403 -13.71 19.12 -3.05
CA ASP A 403 -14.66 18.54 -4.00
C ASP A 403 -15.49 19.65 -4.63
N VAL A 404 -15.24 19.97 -5.91
CA VAL A 404 -16.17 20.78 -6.68
C VAL A 404 -17.31 19.86 -7.12
N ARG A 405 -18.09 19.42 -6.12
CA ARG A 405 -19.45 18.84 -6.09
C ARG A 405 -19.85 17.76 -7.14
N PRO A 406 -20.84 16.90 -6.81
CA PRO A 406 -21.18 16.30 -5.54
C PRO A 406 -20.48 14.94 -5.41
N VAL A 407 -20.16 14.53 -4.19
CA VAL A 407 -19.97 13.12 -3.86
C VAL A 407 -21.19 12.38 -4.44
N LEU A 408 -20.99 11.58 -5.48
CA LEU A 408 -21.90 10.47 -5.74
C LEU A 408 -21.77 9.59 -4.51
N LYS A 409 -22.61 9.86 -3.50
CA LYS A 409 -22.73 9.01 -2.33
C LYS A 409 -22.91 7.61 -2.91
N PRO A 410 -22.03 6.64 -2.62
CA PRO A 410 -22.27 5.30 -3.09
C PRO A 410 -23.65 4.93 -2.56
N LYS A 411 -24.56 4.59 -3.47
CA LYS A 411 -25.96 4.36 -3.11
C LYS A 411 -26.01 3.06 -2.31
N VAL A 412 -26.91 3.00 -1.34
CA VAL A 412 -27.26 1.75 -0.68
C VAL A 412 -27.63 0.76 -1.80
N PRO A 413 -26.91 -0.38 -1.91
CA PRO A 413 -27.26 -1.39 -2.89
C PRO A 413 -28.72 -1.81 -2.63
N GLN A 414 -29.50 -2.02 -3.68
CA GLN A 414 -30.87 -2.54 -3.57
C GLN A 414 -30.94 -3.92 -4.20
N VAL A 415 -31.55 -4.87 -3.51
CA VAL A 415 -31.81 -6.19 -4.10
C VAL A 415 -33.06 -6.07 -4.97
N ALA A 416 -32.91 -6.14 -6.29
CA ALA A 416 -34.04 -6.09 -7.21
C ALA A 416 -34.97 -7.29 -6.98
N ALA A 417 -36.22 -7.03 -6.59
CA ALA A 417 -37.21 -8.05 -6.18
C ALA A 417 -37.60 -9.08 -7.26
N ALA A 418 -37.09 -8.95 -8.50
CA ALA A 418 -37.43 -9.81 -9.63
C ALA A 418 -36.23 -10.57 -10.25
N ALA A 419 -35.03 -10.47 -9.68
CA ALA A 419 -33.83 -11.07 -10.25
C ALA A 419 -33.72 -12.58 -9.93
N THR A 420 -34.18 -13.44 -10.85
CA THR A 420 -34.15 -14.90 -10.67
C THR A 420 -32.91 -15.58 -11.25
N GLY A 421 -32.06 -14.84 -11.99
CA GLY A 421 -30.90 -15.39 -12.71
C GLY A 421 -29.61 -15.45 -11.87
N ALA A 422 -28.72 -16.41 -12.20
CA ALA A 422 -27.43 -16.57 -11.53
C ALA A 422 -26.45 -15.42 -11.81
N GLU A 423 -26.50 -14.79 -13.00
CA GLU A 423 -25.68 -13.61 -13.32
C GLU A 423 -26.09 -12.38 -12.50
N GLU A 424 -27.40 -12.15 -12.34
CA GLU A 424 -27.93 -11.01 -11.56
C GLU A 424 -27.62 -11.15 -10.06
N ARG A 425 -27.58 -12.39 -9.54
CA ARG A 425 -27.15 -12.68 -8.17
C ARG A 425 -25.68 -12.33 -7.93
N HIS A 426 -24.79 -12.60 -8.89
CA HIS A 426 -23.39 -12.19 -8.79
C HIS A 426 -23.24 -10.67 -8.85
N SER A 427 -24.02 -9.99 -9.70
CA SER A 427 -24.04 -8.51 -9.75
C SER A 427 -24.51 -7.89 -8.44
N ALA A 428 -25.53 -8.46 -7.78
CA ALA A 428 -25.96 -8.01 -6.46
C ALA A 428 -24.82 -8.14 -5.43
N VAL A 429 -24.16 -9.31 -5.36
CA VAL A 429 -23.01 -9.55 -4.46
C VAL A 429 -21.88 -8.55 -4.70
N ALA A 430 -21.59 -8.19 -5.95
CA ALA A 430 -20.58 -7.20 -6.29
C ALA A 430 -20.93 -5.79 -5.77
N LEU A 431 -22.19 -5.37 -5.87
CA LEU A 431 -22.65 -4.07 -5.36
C LEU A 431 -22.50 -3.96 -3.84
N PHE A 432 -22.86 -5.02 -3.10
CA PHE A 432 -22.64 -5.08 -1.66
C PHE A 432 -21.14 -5.14 -1.31
N ALA A 433 -20.32 -5.83 -2.10
CA ALA A 433 -18.87 -5.82 -1.93
C ALA A 433 -18.30 -4.40 -1.99
N GLY A 434 -18.76 -3.60 -2.96
CA GLY A 434 -18.38 -2.19 -3.11
C GLY A 434 -18.78 -1.36 -1.90
N ALA A 435 -20.01 -1.50 -1.42
CA ALA A 435 -20.49 -0.81 -0.22
C ALA A 435 -19.70 -1.22 1.04
N PHE A 436 -19.30 -2.48 1.19
CA PHE A 436 -18.51 -2.92 2.35
C PHE A 436 -17.05 -2.48 2.29
N ARG A 437 -16.47 -2.31 1.10
CA ARG A 437 -15.07 -1.89 0.90
C ARG A 437 -14.85 -0.38 0.98
N CYS A 438 -15.90 0.43 0.88
CA CYS A 438 -15.77 1.90 0.79
C CYS A 438 -15.25 2.58 2.08
N GLY A 439 -15.26 1.88 3.22
CA GLY A 439 -14.82 2.43 4.50
C GLY A 439 -15.80 3.40 5.18
N ASP A 440 -16.96 3.68 4.58
CA ASP A 440 -18.03 4.48 5.20
C ASP A 440 -18.94 3.59 6.06
N LYS A 441 -18.85 3.75 7.38
CA LYS A 441 -19.66 3.01 8.36
C LYS A 441 -21.16 3.16 8.12
N ALA A 442 -21.65 4.37 7.84
CA ALA A 442 -23.08 4.61 7.67
C ALA A 442 -23.62 3.91 6.42
N LEU A 443 -22.82 3.86 5.36
CA LEU A 443 -23.17 3.11 4.16
C LEU A 443 -23.11 1.59 4.37
N VAL A 444 -22.10 1.10 5.11
CA VAL A 444 -22.02 -0.31 5.51
C VAL A 444 -23.25 -0.71 6.31
N GLU A 445 -23.67 0.11 7.27
CA GLU A 445 -24.88 -0.12 8.07
C GLU A 445 -26.13 -0.17 7.18
N GLN A 446 -26.31 0.78 6.28
CA GLN A 446 -27.44 0.80 5.35
C GLN A 446 -27.43 -0.40 4.38
N ALA A 447 -26.26 -0.81 3.90
CA ALA A 447 -26.10 -2.01 3.09
C ALA A 447 -26.41 -3.27 3.90
N LEU A 448 -25.93 -3.38 5.14
CA LEU A 448 -26.27 -4.51 6.01
C LEU A 448 -27.77 -4.57 6.34
N GLU A 449 -28.43 -3.42 6.50
CA GLU A 449 -29.88 -3.34 6.66
C GLU A 449 -30.61 -3.85 5.42
N GLU A 450 -30.19 -3.44 4.22
CA GLU A 450 -30.77 -3.98 2.99
C GLU A 450 -30.52 -5.50 2.89
N ALA A 451 -29.29 -5.95 3.14
CA ALA A 451 -28.94 -7.35 3.07
C ALA A 451 -29.80 -8.19 4.03
N ALA A 452 -30.08 -7.65 5.21
CA ALA A 452 -30.96 -8.27 6.21
C ALA A 452 -32.43 -8.34 5.79
N ARG A 453 -32.90 -7.52 4.83
CA ARG A 453 -34.24 -7.66 4.23
C ARG A 453 -34.32 -8.83 3.25
N HIS A 454 -33.18 -9.29 2.72
CA HIS A 454 -33.10 -10.32 1.68
C HIS A 454 -32.16 -11.49 2.05
N PRO A 455 -32.27 -12.07 3.25
CA PRO A 455 -31.29 -13.03 3.76
C PRO A 455 -31.26 -14.32 2.94
N ASP A 456 -32.41 -14.85 2.54
CA ASP A 456 -32.46 -16.12 1.82
C ASP A 456 -31.91 -15.99 0.39
N TYR A 457 -32.05 -14.81 -0.23
CA TYR A 457 -31.46 -14.50 -1.53
C TYR A 457 -29.92 -14.46 -1.45
N LEU A 458 -29.39 -13.69 -0.49
CA LEU A 458 -27.95 -13.46 -0.38
C LEU A 458 -27.22 -14.70 0.15
N PHE A 459 -27.72 -15.34 1.20
CA PHE A 459 -27.12 -16.59 1.71
C PHE A 459 -27.36 -17.79 0.77
N GLY A 460 -28.33 -17.70 -0.15
CA GLY A 460 -28.49 -18.63 -1.27
C GLY A 460 -27.58 -18.34 -2.48
N THR A 461 -26.78 -17.27 -2.44
CA THR A 461 -25.85 -16.90 -3.51
C THR A 461 -24.43 -17.38 -3.19
N ILE A 462 -23.81 -18.03 -4.16
CA ILE A 462 -22.46 -18.59 -4.02
C ILE A 462 -21.46 -17.47 -3.70
N GLY A 463 -20.63 -17.69 -2.69
CA GLY A 463 -19.55 -16.77 -2.31
C GLY A 463 -19.97 -15.59 -1.42
N TRP A 464 -21.27 -15.40 -1.14
CA TRP A 464 -21.71 -14.28 -0.29
C TRP A 464 -21.17 -14.35 1.15
N PRO A 465 -21.32 -15.45 1.92
CA PRO A 465 -20.78 -15.51 3.27
C PRO A 465 -19.25 -15.38 3.34
N ASP A 466 -18.58 -15.93 2.33
CA ASP A 466 -17.14 -15.92 2.17
C ASP A 466 -16.62 -14.50 1.92
N LEU A 467 -17.26 -13.77 1.00
CA LEU A 467 -16.97 -12.36 0.71
C LEU A 467 -17.12 -11.48 1.96
N VAL A 468 -18.21 -11.63 2.71
CA VAL A 468 -18.44 -10.83 3.92
C VAL A 468 -17.36 -11.11 4.96
N ALA A 469 -16.94 -12.38 5.11
CA ALA A 469 -15.86 -12.76 6.01
C ALA A 469 -14.49 -12.25 5.53
N GLU A 470 -14.20 -12.33 4.24
CA GLU A 470 -12.98 -11.78 3.64
C GLU A 470 -12.89 -10.27 3.89
N ILE A 471 -13.97 -9.53 3.63
CA ILE A 471 -13.97 -8.08 3.84
C ILE A 471 -13.87 -7.74 5.32
N ALA A 472 -14.57 -8.47 6.20
CA ALA A 472 -14.45 -8.31 7.65
C ALA A 472 -13.01 -8.51 8.13
N SER A 473 -12.27 -9.49 7.56
CA SER A 473 -10.89 -9.78 7.95
C SER A 473 -9.91 -8.63 7.66
N ARG A 474 -10.26 -7.76 6.71
CA ARG A 474 -9.47 -6.59 6.29
C ARG A 474 -10.03 -5.25 6.76
N SER A 475 -11.17 -5.27 7.45
CA SER A 475 -11.86 -4.05 7.90
C SER A 475 -11.30 -3.53 9.23
N GLY A 476 -11.34 -2.20 9.42
CA GLY A 476 -10.95 -1.57 10.68
C GLY A 476 -11.93 -1.83 11.82
N ALA A 477 -11.55 -1.41 13.04
CA ALA A 477 -12.26 -1.70 14.29
C ALA A 477 -13.73 -1.23 14.33
N GLU A 478 -14.13 -0.28 13.49
CA GLU A 478 -15.50 0.22 13.41
C GLU A 478 -16.41 -0.59 12.48
N ILE A 479 -15.85 -1.19 11.42
CA ILE A 479 -16.61 -1.88 10.36
C ILE A 479 -16.57 -3.40 10.55
N GLN A 480 -15.43 -3.94 10.98
CA GLN A 480 -15.26 -5.38 11.18
C GLN A 480 -16.35 -5.99 12.09
N PRO A 481 -16.69 -5.40 13.26
CA PRO A 481 -17.72 -5.97 14.12
C PRO A 481 -19.12 -5.98 13.50
N LEU A 482 -19.42 -5.04 12.60
CA LEU A 482 -20.72 -4.97 11.91
C LEU A 482 -20.88 -6.16 10.95
N LEU A 483 -19.84 -6.46 10.18
CA LEU A 483 -19.83 -7.53 9.19
C LEU A 483 -19.80 -8.92 9.85
N ILE A 484 -18.95 -9.13 10.85
CA ILE A 484 -18.94 -10.38 11.62
C ILE A 484 -20.27 -10.55 12.36
N GLY A 485 -20.81 -9.47 12.92
CA GLY A 485 -22.12 -9.47 13.56
C GLY A 485 -23.25 -9.86 12.61
N TYR A 486 -23.20 -9.44 11.35
CA TYR A 486 -24.16 -9.84 10.32
C TYR A 486 -24.09 -11.33 10.00
N LEU A 487 -22.89 -11.89 9.88
CA LEU A 487 -22.69 -13.34 9.71
C LEU A 487 -23.19 -14.12 10.92
N ALA A 488 -22.87 -13.65 12.14
CA ALA A 488 -23.30 -14.29 13.38
C ALA A 488 -24.83 -14.30 13.53
N ARG A 489 -25.53 -13.21 13.19
CA ARG A 489 -27.01 -13.17 13.17
C ARG A 489 -27.62 -14.18 12.20
N ASN A 490 -26.89 -14.55 11.16
CA ASN A 490 -27.32 -15.48 10.13
C ASN A 490 -26.61 -16.84 10.18
N VAL A 491 -25.95 -17.17 11.30
CA VAL A 491 -25.12 -18.39 11.42
C VAL A 491 -25.90 -19.67 11.09
N ARG A 492 -27.21 -19.70 11.38
CA ARG A 492 -28.10 -20.84 11.07
C ARG A 492 -28.32 -21.08 9.57
N ARG A 493 -27.99 -20.11 8.71
CA ARG A 493 -28.09 -20.21 7.24
C ARG A 493 -26.80 -20.71 6.60
N LEU A 494 -25.73 -20.85 7.37
CA LEU A 494 -24.42 -21.29 6.88
C LEU A 494 -24.33 -22.81 6.92
N ASN A 495 -23.91 -23.41 5.81
CA ASN A 495 -23.59 -24.84 5.80
C ASN A 495 -22.14 -25.08 6.31
N PRO A 496 -21.75 -26.33 6.59
CA PRO A 496 -20.39 -26.64 7.07
C PRO A 496 -19.26 -26.16 6.14
N ALA A 497 -19.48 -26.09 4.82
CA ALA A 497 -18.49 -25.60 3.87
C ALA A 497 -18.34 -24.07 3.95
N ASP A 498 -19.42 -23.32 4.16
CA ASP A 498 -19.37 -21.89 4.43
C ASP A 498 -18.62 -21.60 5.71
N LEU A 499 -18.94 -22.32 6.80
CA LEU A 499 -18.25 -22.19 8.08
C LEU A 499 -16.74 -22.47 7.94
N GLY A 500 -16.37 -23.52 7.18
CA GLY A 500 -14.97 -23.85 6.91
C GLY A 500 -14.23 -22.78 6.10
N ARG A 501 -14.92 -22.09 5.17
CA ARG A 501 -14.35 -20.95 4.42
C ARG A 501 -14.20 -19.71 5.30
N ILE A 502 -15.26 -19.35 6.04
CA ILE A 502 -15.25 -18.20 6.94
C ILE A 502 -14.15 -18.35 8.00
N ALA A 503 -13.95 -19.55 8.56
CA ALA A 503 -12.90 -19.81 9.54
C ALA A 503 -11.48 -19.55 9.01
N LYS A 504 -11.25 -19.64 7.69
CA LYS A 504 -9.95 -19.27 7.08
C LYS A 504 -9.74 -17.76 7.06
N HIS A 505 -10.81 -16.99 6.85
CA HIS A 505 -10.74 -15.52 6.84
C HIS A 505 -10.73 -14.93 8.25
N LEU A 506 -11.45 -15.55 9.19
CA LEU A 506 -11.64 -15.09 10.56
C LEU A 506 -11.16 -16.15 11.57
N PRO A 507 -9.86 -16.46 11.61
CA PRO A 507 -9.33 -17.48 12.50
C PRO A 507 -9.57 -17.09 13.97
N GLY A 508 -10.09 -18.04 14.75
CA GLY A 508 -10.38 -17.84 16.17
C GLY A 508 -11.71 -17.13 16.46
N ILE A 509 -12.48 -16.74 15.45
CA ILE A 509 -13.83 -16.21 15.63
C ILE A 509 -14.84 -17.35 15.56
N ASP A 510 -15.61 -17.51 16.65
CA ASP A 510 -16.77 -18.40 16.68
C ASP A 510 -18.05 -17.58 16.45
N LEU A 511 -18.63 -17.70 15.26
CA LEU A 511 -19.86 -17.00 14.90
C LEU A 511 -21.05 -17.34 15.80
N ALA A 512 -21.08 -18.54 16.40
CA ALA A 512 -22.18 -18.95 17.28
C ALA A 512 -22.17 -18.17 18.60
N THR A 513 -20.99 -17.81 19.11
CA THR A 513 -20.83 -17.07 20.37
C THR A 513 -20.56 -15.58 20.19
N TYR A 514 -20.18 -15.14 18.98
CA TYR A 514 -19.66 -13.80 18.70
C TYR A 514 -20.53 -12.65 19.25
N LEU A 515 -21.85 -12.68 19.01
CA LEU A 515 -22.75 -11.63 19.49
C LEU A 515 -22.84 -11.59 21.03
N GLY A 516 -22.79 -12.77 21.66
CA GLY A 516 -22.73 -12.88 23.13
C GLY A 516 -21.42 -12.34 23.68
N GLU A 517 -20.31 -12.63 23.01
CA GLU A 517 -18.98 -12.12 23.37
C GLU A 517 -18.90 -10.59 23.26
N LEU A 518 -19.41 -9.99 22.16
CA LEU A 518 -19.49 -8.54 22.02
C LEU A 518 -20.34 -7.88 23.12
N ARG A 519 -21.46 -8.51 23.49
CA ARG A 519 -22.33 -8.03 24.56
C ARG A 519 -21.62 -8.04 25.91
N ILE A 520 -20.87 -9.10 26.20
CA ILE A 520 -20.08 -9.22 27.43
C ILE A 520 -18.95 -8.19 27.48
N ASP A 521 -18.29 -7.94 26.35
CA ASP A 521 -17.25 -6.91 26.26
C ASP A 521 -17.82 -5.50 26.48
N ALA A 522 -19.02 -5.22 25.98
CA ALA A 522 -19.75 -3.98 26.26
C ALA A 522 -20.10 -3.86 27.75
N TRP A 523 -20.68 -4.89 28.36
CA TRP A 523 -20.97 -4.90 29.81
C TRP A 523 -19.70 -4.72 30.66
N ASN A 524 -18.57 -5.30 30.27
CA ASN A 524 -17.36 -5.18 31.08
C ASN A 524 -16.71 -3.78 31.01
N THR A 525 -16.99 -3.02 29.96
CA THR A 525 -16.36 -1.70 29.71
C THR A 525 -17.23 -0.53 30.13
N GLN A 526 -18.56 -0.66 30.09
CA GLN A 526 -19.50 0.40 30.44
C GLN A 526 -19.62 0.63 31.96
N ALA A 527 -19.93 1.86 32.36
CA ALA A 527 -20.10 2.23 33.76
C ALA A 527 -21.29 1.52 34.44
N SER A 528 -22.38 1.26 33.70
CA SER A 528 -23.58 0.53 34.16
C SER A 528 -23.55 -0.97 33.84
N GLY A 529 -22.44 -1.47 33.32
CA GLY A 529 -22.45 -2.76 32.64
C GLY A 529 -22.60 -3.96 33.60
N VAL A 530 -22.29 -3.80 34.88
CA VAL A 530 -22.60 -4.80 35.92
C VAL A 530 -24.11 -4.87 36.16
N GLU A 531 -24.77 -3.72 36.30
CA GLU A 531 -26.22 -3.62 36.48
C GLU A 531 -26.97 -4.16 35.24
N ASP A 532 -26.48 -3.84 34.05
CA ASP A 532 -27.06 -4.31 32.79
C ASP A 532 -26.91 -5.82 32.60
N ALA A 533 -25.73 -6.38 32.92
CA ALA A 533 -25.51 -7.83 32.91
C ALA A 533 -26.38 -8.55 33.95
N THR A 534 -26.49 -7.97 35.16
CA THR A 534 -27.32 -8.50 36.24
C THR A 534 -28.79 -8.55 35.82
N ARG A 535 -29.30 -7.45 35.25
CA ARG A 535 -30.67 -7.38 34.73
C ARG A 535 -30.90 -8.43 33.64
N ALA A 536 -30.00 -8.55 32.67
CA ALA A 536 -30.14 -9.51 31.58
C ALA A 536 -30.15 -10.98 32.05
N LEU A 537 -29.28 -11.33 33.01
CA LEU A 537 -29.26 -12.67 33.62
C LEU A 537 -30.53 -12.94 34.44
N ALA A 538 -30.98 -11.97 35.24
CA ALA A 538 -32.19 -12.09 36.04
C ALA A 538 -33.46 -12.21 35.17
N GLU A 539 -33.57 -11.41 34.11
CA GLU A 539 -34.68 -11.48 33.14
C GLU A 539 -34.73 -12.84 32.44
N ALA A 540 -33.58 -13.38 32.01
CA ALA A 540 -33.52 -14.70 31.39
C ALA A 540 -33.98 -15.81 32.35
N VAL A 541 -33.55 -15.75 33.62
CA VAL A 541 -34.00 -16.69 34.67
C VAL A 541 -35.50 -16.56 34.92
N GLN A 542 -36.01 -15.33 35.06
CA GLN A 542 -37.45 -15.07 35.27
C GLN A 542 -38.30 -15.54 34.09
N ALA A 543 -37.78 -15.47 32.86
CA ALA A 543 -38.43 -15.95 31.65
C ALA A 543 -38.31 -17.48 31.45
N GLY A 544 -37.56 -18.19 32.29
CA GLY A 544 -37.26 -19.62 32.13
C GLY A 544 -36.28 -19.92 30.98
N ASP A 545 -35.59 -18.92 30.43
CA ASP A 545 -34.57 -19.07 29.39
C ASP A 545 -33.21 -19.38 30.01
N PHE A 546 -33.13 -20.53 30.66
CA PHE A 546 -31.90 -20.98 31.32
C PHE A 546 -30.76 -21.24 30.34
N ALA A 547 -31.08 -21.54 29.07
CA ALA A 547 -30.08 -21.75 28.02
C ALA A 547 -29.29 -20.46 27.73
N THR A 548 -29.98 -19.33 27.60
CA THR A 548 -29.34 -18.02 27.40
C THR A 548 -28.55 -17.61 28.65
N ALA A 549 -29.12 -17.79 29.85
CA ALA A 549 -28.41 -17.50 31.09
C ALA A 549 -27.11 -18.32 31.22
N ARG A 550 -27.15 -19.61 30.85
CA ARG A 550 -25.97 -20.50 30.82
C ARG A 550 -24.93 -20.01 29.83
N ALA A 551 -25.36 -19.62 28.64
CA ALA A 551 -24.47 -19.12 27.60
C ALA A 551 -23.72 -17.87 28.10
N TYR A 552 -24.42 -16.93 28.74
CA TYR A 552 -23.76 -15.75 29.30
C TYR A 552 -22.78 -16.09 30.42
N ALA A 553 -23.15 -16.94 31.38
CA ALA A 553 -22.25 -17.36 32.46
C ALA A 553 -20.95 -18.00 31.92
N ARG A 554 -21.06 -18.93 30.97
CA ARG A 554 -19.92 -19.59 30.33
C ARG A 554 -19.06 -18.64 29.50
N LEU A 555 -19.66 -17.66 28.83
CA LEU A 555 -18.89 -16.67 28.08
C LEU A 555 -18.17 -15.67 29.00
N ILE A 556 -18.77 -15.30 30.13
CA ILE A 556 -18.12 -14.47 31.16
C ILE A 556 -16.91 -15.20 31.75
N GLU A 557 -17.07 -16.50 32.07
CA GLU A 557 -15.97 -17.39 32.45
C GLU A 557 -14.86 -17.39 31.38
N LYS A 558 -15.20 -17.76 30.14
CA LYS A 558 -14.25 -17.87 29.02
C LYS A 558 -13.47 -16.57 28.78
N LYS A 559 -14.10 -15.41 28.94
CA LYS A 559 -13.50 -14.09 28.68
C LYS A 559 -12.75 -13.50 29.88
N GLY A 560 -12.86 -14.09 31.07
CA GLY A 560 -12.19 -13.59 32.27
C GLY A 560 -12.58 -12.17 32.68
N ARG A 561 -13.88 -11.83 32.61
CA ARG A 561 -14.38 -10.48 32.91
C ARG A 561 -14.65 -10.30 34.41
N LEU A 562 -13.59 -10.06 35.18
CA LEU A 562 -13.64 -9.95 36.66
C LEU A 562 -14.72 -8.98 37.18
N LYS A 563 -14.97 -7.86 36.47
CA LYS A 563 -15.99 -6.88 36.86
C LYS A 563 -17.42 -7.44 36.85
N LEU A 564 -17.69 -8.44 36.01
CA LEU A 564 -19.03 -9.01 35.83
C LEU A 564 -19.34 -10.16 36.80
N LEU A 565 -18.41 -10.54 37.69
CA LEU A 565 -18.63 -11.62 38.65
C LEU A 565 -19.79 -11.34 39.62
N ALA A 566 -20.02 -10.07 39.96
CA ALA A 566 -21.16 -9.68 40.80
C ALA A 566 -22.51 -9.97 40.11
N ALA A 567 -22.59 -9.83 38.78
CA ALA A 567 -23.78 -10.17 38.02
C ALA A 567 -24.01 -11.69 37.97
N VAL A 568 -22.95 -12.47 37.78
CA VAL A 568 -23.00 -13.95 37.78
C VAL A 568 -23.44 -14.50 39.14
N ALA A 569 -23.06 -13.84 40.24
CA ALA A 569 -23.44 -14.25 41.59
C ALA A 569 -24.97 -14.27 41.80
N THR A 570 -25.73 -13.47 41.05
CA THR A 570 -27.20 -13.40 41.18
C THR A 570 -27.93 -14.63 40.65
N VAL A 571 -27.26 -15.49 39.87
CA VAL A 571 -27.85 -16.71 39.28
C VAL A 571 -27.27 -18.02 39.84
N LEU A 572 -26.37 -17.95 40.83
CA LEU A 572 -25.78 -19.14 41.46
C LEU A 572 -26.79 -20.01 42.23
N ASP A 573 -27.89 -19.40 42.70
CA ASP A 573 -28.91 -20.00 43.58
C ASP A 573 -30.19 -20.40 42.82
N THR A 574 -30.07 -20.64 41.52
CA THR A 574 -31.18 -21.12 40.69
C THR A 574 -31.39 -22.63 40.86
N GLU A 575 -32.64 -23.09 40.72
CA GLU A 575 -32.98 -24.54 40.72
C GLU A 575 -32.46 -25.27 39.46
N ASP A 576 -32.04 -24.53 38.42
CA ASP A 576 -31.40 -25.10 37.23
C ASP A 576 -29.94 -25.48 37.52
N ARG A 577 -29.71 -26.79 37.67
CA ARG A 577 -28.40 -27.37 38.02
C ARG A 577 -27.28 -26.96 37.05
N GLU A 578 -27.51 -27.00 35.74
CA GLU A 578 -26.45 -26.68 34.77
C GLU A 578 -26.09 -25.18 34.78
N LEU A 579 -27.06 -24.31 35.06
CA LEU A 579 -26.86 -22.87 35.18
C LEU A 579 -26.11 -22.53 36.45
N SER A 580 -26.49 -23.14 37.57
CA SER A 580 -25.76 -23.02 38.82
C SER A 580 -24.31 -23.50 38.66
N GLU A 581 -24.08 -24.64 37.99
CA GLU A 581 -22.73 -25.16 37.70
C GLU A 581 -21.91 -24.21 36.82
N ALA A 582 -22.50 -23.64 35.75
CA ALA A 582 -21.82 -22.67 34.87
C ALA A 582 -21.46 -21.36 35.60
N ALA A 583 -22.39 -20.84 36.41
CA ALA A 583 -22.15 -19.65 37.22
C ALA A 583 -21.07 -19.90 38.28
N LEU A 584 -21.06 -21.10 38.87
CA LEU A 584 -20.06 -21.52 39.85
C LEU A 584 -18.66 -21.66 39.22
N ALA A 585 -18.59 -22.18 37.99
CA ALA A 585 -17.34 -22.30 37.24
C ALA A 585 -16.73 -20.92 36.94
N ALA A 586 -17.55 -19.98 36.44
CA ALA A 586 -17.14 -18.59 36.22
C ALA A 586 -16.58 -17.92 37.49
N PHE A 587 -17.22 -18.17 38.64
CA PHE A 587 -16.76 -17.65 39.92
C PHE A 587 -15.44 -18.28 40.39
N LYS A 588 -15.34 -19.62 40.30
CA LYS A 588 -14.14 -20.38 40.71
C LYS A 588 -12.91 -20.01 39.90
N ALA A 589 -13.03 -19.80 38.59
CA ALA A 589 -11.93 -19.47 37.70
C ALA A 589 -11.17 -18.18 38.11
N HIS A 590 -11.77 -17.32 38.94
CA HIS A 590 -11.23 -16.00 39.27
C HIS A 590 -11.22 -15.68 40.76
N ALA A 591 -11.50 -16.66 41.62
CA ALA A 591 -11.45 -16.51 43.07
C ALA A 591 -10.07 -16.08 43.58
N GLU A 592 -8.98 -16.53 42.94
CA GLU A 592 -7.59 -16.16 43.28
C GLU A 592 -7.24 -14.71 42.90
N ALA A 593 -7.79 -14.18 41.81
CA ALA A 593 -7.57 -12.79 41.39
C ALA A 593 -8.26 -11.76 42.32
N LEU A 594 -9.33 -12.20 43.01
CA LEU A 594 -10.03 -11.41 44.03
C LEU A 594 -9.23 -11.31 45.35
N GLU A 595 -8.32 -12.24 45.63
CA GLU A 595 -7.44 -12.20 46.82
C GLU A 595 -6.37 -11.09 46.74
N ALA A 596 -5.94 -10.70 45.53
CA ALA A 596 -4.82 -9.77 45.34
C ALA A 596 -5.22 -8.27 45.31
N VAL A 597 -6.52 -7.93 45.26
CA VAL A 597 -6.99 -6.57 44.92
C VAL A 597 -7.79 -5.87 46.03
N VAL A 598 -8.13 -6.51 47.16
CA VAL A 598 -8.96 -5.86 48.21
C VAL A 598 -8.50 -6.17 49.63
N ASP A 599 -8.28 -5.13 50.43
CA ASP A 599 -8.26 -5.14 51.91
C ASP A 599 -9.69 -5.27 52.51
N SER A 600 -10.48 -6.21 51.99
CA SER A 600 -11.51 -6.99 52.72
C SER A 600 -12.20 -7.99 51.77
N PRO A 601 -11.59 -9.17 51.55
CA PRO A 601 -12.26 -10.37 51.02
C PRO A 601 -13.33 -10.93 51.99
N LEU A 602 -13.46 -10.34 53.19
CA LEU A 602 -14.16 -10.84 54.36
C LEU A 602 -15.69 -10.62 54.38
N ARG A 603 -16.30 -9.89 53.44
CA ARG A 603 -17.78 -9.71 53.38
C ARG A 603 -18.47 -10.55 52.31
N CYS A 604 -17.87 -10.74 51.14
CA CYS A 604 -18.47 -11.56 50.07
C CYS A 604 -18.33 -13.07 50.32
N LEU A 605 -17.23 -13.49 50.96
CA LEU A 605 -17.06 -14.86 51.45
C LEU A 605 -17.95 -15.18 52.66
N VAL A 606 -18.29 -14.22 53.53
CA VAL A 606 -19.09 -14.47 54.75
C VAL A 606 -20.59 -14.69 54.48
N TRP A 607 -21.18 -14.07 53.45
CA TRP A 607 -22.58 -14.36 53.07
C TRP A 607 -22.73 -15.73 52.38
N TRP A 608 -21.76 -16.13 51.55
CA TRP A 608 -21.70 -17.48 50.98
C TRP A 608 -21.43 -18.55 52.06
N ARG A 609 -20.59 -18.24 53.07
CA ARG A 609 -20.17 -19.19 54.13
C ARG A 609 -21.27 -19.58 55.13
N VAL A 610 -22.36 -18.81 55.27
CA VAL A 610 -23.36 -19.05 56.33
C VAL A 610 -24.62 -19.79 55.85
N SER A 611 -25.04 -19.66 54.59
CA SER A 611 -26.35 -20.21 54.16
C SER A 611 -26.28 -21.44 53.23
N GLY A 612 -25.21 -21.58 52.45
CA GLY A 612 -25.18 -22.53 51.32
C GLY A 612 -24.56 -23.90 51.60
N ARG A 613 -23.62 -24.00 52.56
CA ARG A 613 -22.90 -25.26 52.82
C ARG A 613 -23.65 -26.23 53.73
N GLU A 614 -24.30 -25.73 54.77
CA GLU A 614 -24.97 -26.60 55.76
C GLU A 614 -26.15 -27.37 55.15
N LYS A 615 -26.91 -26.73 54.26
CA LYS A 615 -28.05 -27.37 53.57
C LYS A 615 -27.62 -28.35 52.48
N LEU A 616 -26.49 -28.06 51.82
CA LEU A 616 -25.90 -28.96 50.82
C LEU A 616 -25.30 -30.21 51.49
N ASP A 617 -24.63 -30.06 52.64
CA ASP A 617 -24.13 -31.19 53.43
C ASP A 617 -25.26 -31.99 54.12
N GLU A 618 -26.43 -31.40 54.36
CA GLU A 618 -27.63 -32.10 54.87
C GLU A 618 -28.35 -32.89 53.76
N LEU A 619 -28.40 -32.35 52.54
CA LEU A 619 -28.94 -33.01 51.34
C LEU A 619 -28.03 -34.14 50.83
N LEU A 620 -26.71 -33.97 50.88
CA LEU A 620 -25.74 -35.01 50.50
C LEU A 620 -25.62 -36.15 51.53
N ARG A 621 -26.18 -35.99 52.74
CA ARG A 621 -26.21 -37.03 53.79
C ARG A 621 -27.48 -37.87 53.81
N ASN A 622 -28.53 -37.49 53.06
CA ASN A 622 -29.87 -38.09 53.17
C ASN A 622 -30.47 -38.59 51.84
N GLU A 623 -29.66 -38.89 50.82
CA GLU A 623 -30.08 -39.79 49.74
C GLU A 623 -29.12 -40.99 49.62
N PRO A 624 -29.65 -42.21 49.37
CA PRO A 624 -28.99 -43.49 49.63
C PRO A 624 -27.73 -43.79 48.80
#